data_AF-A0A0B2RL52-F1
#
_entry.id   AF-A0A0B2RL52-F1
#
_cell.length_a   1.000
_cell.length_b   1.000
_cell.length_c   1.000
_cell.angle_alpha   90.00
_cell.angle_beta   90.00
_cell.angle_gamma   90.00
#
_symmetry.space_group_name_H-M   'P 1'
#
loop_
_entity.id
_entity.type
_entity.pdbx_description
1 polymer ?
#
loop_
_entity_poly.entity_id
_entity_poly.type
_entity_poly.pdbx_seq_one_letter_code
_entity_poly.pdbx_strand_id
1 'polypeptide(L)'
;MCLIKCQDDIFGKSSEHKVLFSSDFKDIFDVDHFITSLRDEVRIIKILPPKVLPLLLKHKVIQLNRTDARLANNGLPGEIQKLRCRVNFNALRFTTQIDELGRRMVKVLREKRPFLKLHLRYQMDMLAFSGCAHDCYRKEEEELTRMR
;
A
#
# COMPACT_ATOMS: atom_id res chain seq x y z
N MET A 1 15.33 -10.76 -20.02
CA MET A 1 15.64 -11.90 -19.15
C MET A 1 14.58 -11.92 -18.05
N CYS A 2 13.43 -12.57 -18.30
CA CYS A 2 12.41 -12.79 -17.28
C CYS A 2 12.73 -14.10 -16.59
N LEU A 3 13.02 -14.03 -15.29
CA LEU A 3 13.13 -15.20 -14.42
C LEU A 3 12.01 -15.07 -13.39
N ILE A 4 10.89 -15.76 -13.62
CA ILE A 4 9.87 -16.01 -12.62
C ILE A 4 9.53 -17.50 -12.73
N LYS A 5 9.95 -18.28 -11.75
CA LYS A 5 9.45 -19.65 -11.55
C LYS A 5 8.11 -19.54 -10.85
N CYS A 6 7.06 -20.12 -11.42
CA CYS A 6 5.81 -20.40 -10.71
C CYS A 6 6.10 -21.42 -9.61
N GLN A 7 5.72 -21.09 -8.38
CA GLN A 7 5.86 -21.98 -7.23
C GLN A 7 4.46 -22.20 -6.65
N ASP A 8 4.05 -23.46 -6.62
CA ASP A 8 2.85 -23.95 -5.95
C ASP A 8 2.93 -23.69 -4.44
N ASP A 9 1.83 -23.20 -3.84
CA ASP A 9 1.50 -23.49 -2.45
C ASP A 9 -0.02 -23.46 -2.20
N ILE A 10 -0.49 -24.56 -1.61
CA ILE A 10 -1.89 -24.91 -1.31
C ILE A 10 -2.31 -24.33 0.04
N PHE A 11 -3.50 -23.69 0.05
CA PHE A 11 -4.43 -23.41 1.17
C PHE A 11 -3.91 -23.30 2.61
N GLY A 12 -4.17 -22.13 3.21
CA GLY A 12 -4.36 -21.95 4.65
C GLY A 12 -5.44 -20.91 4.92
N LYS A 13 -6.71 -21.33 5.06
CA LYS A 13 -7.75 -20.50 5.65
C LYS A 13 -7.50 -20.41 7.15
N SER A 14 -7.46 -19.20 7.70
CA SER A 14 -7.82 -18.98 9.11
C SER A 14 -8.49 -17.62 9.27
N SER A 15 -9.69 -17.69 9.81
CA SER A 15 -10.58 -16.62 10.21
C SER A 15 -10.35 -16.29 11.67
N GLU A 16 -10.11 -15.03 12.01
CA GLU A 16 -10.58 -14.44 13.27
C GLU A 16 -10.54 -12.92 13.21
N HIS A 17 -11.72 -12.31 13.30
CA HIS A 17 -11.91 -10.87 13.30
C HIS A 17 -11.67 -10.31 14.70
N LYS A 18 -10.56 -9.60 14.86
CA LYS A 18 -10.40 -8.55 15.87
C LYS A 18 -9.87 -7.31 15.17
N VAL A 19 -10.78 -6.44 14.75
CA VAL A 19 -10.41 -5.13 14.20
C VAL A 19 -10.14 -4.20 15.38
N LEU A 20 -8.92 -4.27 15.91
CA LEU A 20 -8.37 -3.27 16.80
C LEU A 20 -7.64 -2.26 15.91
N PHE A 21 -8.28 -1.15 15.54
CA PHE A 21 -7.55 -0.04 14.90
C PHE A 21 -6.74 0.73 15.96
N SER A 22 -5.72 0.10 16.56
CA SER A 22 -4.57 0.89 17.02
C SER A 22 -3.84 1.31 15.76
N SER A 23 -3.81 2.60 15.46
CA SER A 23 -3.40 3.08 14.13
C SER A 23 -1.94 2.67 13.80
N ASP A 24 -1.78 1.63 12.97
CA ASP A 24 -0.50 1.17 12.40
C ASP A 24 0.23 2.25 11.59
N PHE A 25 -0.51 3.29 11.17
CA PHE A 25 0.00 4.33 10.29
C PHE A 25 1.08 5.19 10.96
N LYS A 26 0.88 5.58 12.22
CA LYS A 26 1.83 6.44 12.95
C LYS A 26 3.13 5.73 13.32
N ASP A 27 3.10 4.40 13.34
CA ASP A 27 4.26 3.57 13.68
C ASP A 27 5.21 3.49 12.47
N ILE A 28 4.66 3.61 11.26
CA ILE A 28 5.40 3.55 10.00
C ILE A 28 5.71 4.94 9.46
N PHE A 29 4.77 5.89 9.54
CA PHE A 29 4.87 7.20 8.92
C PHE A 29 4.80 8.36 9.92
N ASP A 30 5.52 9.44 9.60
CA ASP A 30 5.43 10.72 10.32
C ASP A 30 4.08 11.39 10.02
N VAL A 31 3.17 11.29 10.99
CA VAL A 31 1.80 11.79 10.89
C VAL A 31 1.76 13.33 10.85
N ASP A 32 2.64 14.00 11.59
CA ASP A 32 2.61 15.46 11.65
C ASP A 32 3.16 16.06 10.36
N HIS A 33 4.21 15.47 9.80
CA HIS A 33 4.70 15.81 8.46
C HIS A 33 3.63 15.54 7.38
N PHE A 34 2.96 14.38 7.46
CA PHE A 34 1.88 14.03 6.52
C PHE A 34 0.75 15.06 6.54
N ILE A 35 0.26 15.44 7.74
CA ILE A 35 -0.83 16.42 7.89
C ILE A 35 -0.39 17.79 7.40
N THR A 36 0.81 18.21 7.77
CA THR A 36 1.34 19.53 7.39
C THR A 36 1.56 19.63 5.88
N SER A 37 2.07 18.57 5.25
CA SER A 37 2.38 18.53 3.81
C SER A 37 1.18 18.63 2.89
N LEU A 38 -0.02 18.36 3.42
CA LEU A 38 -1.28 18.27 2.68
C LEU A 38 -2.33 19.28 3.15
N ARG A 39 -1.96 20.16 4.09
CA ARG A 39 -2.90 21.03 4.82
C ARG A 39 -3.70 21.97 3.91
N ASP A 40 -3.11 22.35 2.77
CA ASP A 40 -3.66 23.34 1.85
C ASP A 40 -4.48 22.66 0.73
N GLU A 41 -4.31 21.35 0.52
CA GLU A 41 -5.01 20.57 -0.51
C GLU A 41 -6.15 19.71 0.03
N VAL A 42 -6.00 19.16 1.24
CA VAL A 42 -7.00 18.29 1.85
C VAL A 42 -7.21 18.59 3.32
N ARG A 43 -8.49 18.61 3.72
CA ARG A 43 -8.87 18.79 5.12
C ARG A 43 -8.78 17.46 5.87
N ILE A 44 -7.71 17.28 6.63
CA ILE A 44 -7.53 16.10 7.49
C ILE A 44 -8.16 16.37 8.86
N ILE A 45 -9.10 15.51 9.26
CA ILE A 45 -9.79 15.58 10.55
C ILE A 45 -9.21 14.54 11.53
N LYS A 46 -8.74 14.99 12.71
CA LYS A 46 -8.29 14.10 13.79
C LYS A 46 -9.45 13.62 14.67
N ILE A 47 -10.57 14.35 14.66
CA ILE A 47 -11.76 14.09 15.48
C ILE A 47 -12.96 13.99 14.54
N LEU A 48 -13.80 12.99 14.76
CA LEU A 48 -15.02 12.81 14.00
C LEU A 48 -15.97 14.01 14.22
N PRO A 49 -16.67 14.49 13.17
CA PRO A 49 -17.61 15.58 13.32
C PRO A 49 -18.72 15.22 14.33
N PRO A 50 -19.23 16.19 15.13
CA PRO A 50 -20.27 15.94 16.13
C PRO A 50 -21.56 15.35 15.58
N LYS A 51 -21.84 15.50 14.28
CA LYS A 51 -23.00 14.88 13.61
C LYS A 51 -22.80 13.39 13.33
N VAL A 52 -21.56 12.95 13.16
CA VAL A 52 -21.20 11.56 12.82
C VAL A 52 -21.00 10.72 14.09
N LEU A 53 -20.44 11.32 15.14
CA LEU A 53 -20.14 10.63 16.39
C LEU A 53 -21.38 9.93 17.02
N PRO A 54 -22.56 10.55 17.13
CA PRO A 54 -23.77 9.88 17.64
C PRO A 54 -24.23 8.72 16.76
N LEU A 55 -24.09 8.85 15.43
CA LEU A 55 -24.44 7.80 14.48
C LEU A 55 -23.50 6.59 14.62
N LEU A 56 -22.20 6.83 14.80
CA LEU A 56 -21.23 5.78 15.09
C LEU A 56 -21.49 5.11 16.44
N LEU A 57 -21.80 5.89 17.48
CA LEU A 57 -22.13 5.35 18.79
C LEU A 57 -23.40 4.49 18.77
N LYS A 58 -24.38 4.84 17.92
CA LYS A 58 -25.63 4.09 17.72
C LYS A 58 -25.43 2.81 16.90
N HIS A 59 -24.76 2.90 15.75
CA HIS A 59 -24.65 1.77 14.81
C HIS A 59 -23.40 0.90 15.03
N LYS A 60 -22.44 1.35 15.85
CA LYS A 60 -21.16 0.69 16.20
C LYS A 60 -20.23 0.36 15.03
N VAL A 61 -20.70 0.52 13.80
CA VAL A 61 -19.99 0.20 12.56
C VAL A 61 -20.14 1.40 11.61
N ILE A 62 -19.04 1.82 11.00
CA ILE A 62 -19.06 2.69 9.83
C ILE A 62 -18.56 1.86 8.66
N GLN A 63 -19.40 1.73 7.64
CA GLN A 63 -18.98 1.21 6.35
C GLN A 63 -18.49 2.36 5.49
N LEU A 64 -17.18 2.45 5.29
CA LEU A 64 -16.59 3.36 4.32
C LEU A 64 -16.60 2.68 2.95
N ASN A 65 -17.55 3.04 2.10
CA ASN A 65 -17.59 2.52 0.74
C ASN A 65 -16.39 3.08 -0.04
N ARG A 66 -15.62 2.20 -0.70
CA ARG A 66 -14.48 2.52 -1.57
C ARG A 66 -13.20 3.03 -0.86
N THR A 67 -12.86 2.50 0.31
CA THR A 67 -11.52 2.69 0.90
C THR A 67 -10.43 1.97 0.11
N ASP A 68 -10.81 0.89 -0.56
CA ASP A 68 -10.03 0.13 -1.52
C ASP A 68 -10.07 0.74 -2.93
N ALA A 69 -10.51 2.00 -3.07
CA ALA A 69 -10.36 2.74 -4.31
C ALA A 69 -8.87 2.82 -4.63
N ARG A 70 -8.36 1.75 -5.26
CA ARG A 70 -7.40 1.76 -6.33
C ARG A 70 -7.97 2.80 -7.27
N LEU A 71 -7.62 4.06 -7.00
CA LEU A 71 -7.77 5.19 -7.88
C LEU A 71 -7.05 4.73 -9.15
N ALA A 72 -7.79 4.00 -9.99
CA ALA A 72 -7.23 3.18 -11.03
C ALA A 72 -6.51 4.13 -11.99
N ASN A 73 -5.42 3.68 -12.57
CA ASN A 73 -4.54 4.50 -13.38
C ASN A 73 -5.19 5.04 -14.68
N ASN A 74 -6.50 4.86 -14.87
CA ASN A 74 -7.22 5.19 -16.09
C ASN A 74 -8.36 6.17 -15.78
N GLY A 75 -8.30 7.38 -16.35
CA GLY A 75 -9.41 8.34 -16.34
C GLY A 75 -9.55 9.26 -15.12
N LEU A 76 -8.55 9.34 -14.24
CA LEU A 76 -8.59 10.26 -13.11
C LEU A 76 -8.29 11.70 -13.53
N PRO A 77 -8.99 12.69 -12.92
CA PRO A 77 -8.62 14.10 -13.09
C PRO A 77 -7.17 14.35 -12.71
N GLY A 78 -6.49 15.22 -13.47
CA GLY A 78 -5.07 15.52 -13.26
C GLY A 78 -4.74 15.96 -11.84
N GLU A 79 -5.64 16.70 -11.18
CA GLU A 79 -5.46 17.13 -9.79
C GLU A 79 -5.41 15.97 -8.79
N ILE A 80 -6.21 14.92 -9.01
CA ILE A 80 -6.20 13.72 -8.15
C ILE A 80 -4.90 12.92 -8.37
N GLN A 81 -4.43 12.84 -9.62
CA GLN A 81 -3.16 12.20 -9.92
C GLN A 81 -1.97 12.95 -9.29
N LYS A 82 -1.96 14.28 -9.37
CA LYS A 82 -0.96 15.13 -8.71
C LYS A 82 -0.98 14.93 -7.20
N LEU A 83 -2.17 14.91 -6.60
CA LEU A 83 -2.32 14.66 -5.16
C LEU A 83 -1.75 13.29 -4.78
N ARG A 84 -2.06 12.22 -5.54
CA ARG A 84 -1.48 10.88 -5.31
C ARG A 84 0.04 10.87 -5.38
N CYS A 85 0.61 11.49 -6.41
CA CYS A 85 2.06 11.61 -6.56
C CYS A 85 2.67 12.38 -5.38
N ARG A 86 2.06 13.50 -4.99
CA ARG A 86 2.53 14.32 -3.87
C ARG A 86 2.43 13.58 -2.53
N VAL A 87 1.35 12.84 -2.29
CA VAL A 87 1.19 12.00 -1.10
C VAL A 87 2.30 10.95 -1.06
N ASN A 88 2.49 10.18 -2.13
CA ASN A 88 3.49 9.11 -2.18
C ASN A 88 4.94 9.61 -2.11
N PHE A 89 5.24 10.77 -2.70
CA PHE A 89 6.60 11.27 -2.80
C PHE A 89 7.00 12.19 -1.63
N ASN A 90 6.10 13.09 -1.22
CA ASN A 90 6.41 14.14 -0.26
C ASN A 90 5.79 13.89 1.11
N ALA A 91 4.49 13.56 1.17
CA ALA A 91 3.76 13.51 2.43
C ALA A 91 4.00 12.21 3.23
N LEU A 92 4.18 11.08 2.56
CA LEU A 92 4.51 9.80 3.20
C LEU A 92 6.01 9.72 3.49
N ARG A 93 6.39 10.23 4.67
CA ARG A 93 7.75 10.05 5.23
C ARG A 93 7.72 8.98 6.30
N PHE A 94 8.71 8.09 6.28
CA PHE A 94 8.87 7.11 7.34
C PHE A 94 9.16 7.81 8.68
N THR A 95 8.80 7.17 9.78
CA THR A 95 9.24 7.60 11.10
C THR A 95 10.77 7.66 11.18
N THR A 96 11.29 8.55 12.02
CA THR A 96 12.73 8.75 12.20
C THR A 96 13.46 7.43 12.48
N GLN A 97 12.86 6.54 13.26
CA GLN A 97 13.44 5.25 13.60
C GLN A 97 13.68 4.37 12.35
N ILE A 98 12.70 4.30 11.44
CA ILE A 98 12.79 3.53 10.20
C ILE A 98 13.76 4.19 9.22
N ASP A 99 13.70 5.51 9.06
CA ASP A 99 14.59 6.25 8.15
C ASP A 99 16.06 6.10 8.56
N GLU A 100 16.35 6.29 9.85
CA GLU A 100 17.70 6.13 10.37
C GLU A 100 18.23 4.71 10.24
N LEU A 101 17.40 3.70 10.51
CA LEU A 101 17.76 2.30 10.32
C LEU A 101 18.10 2.02 8.85
N GLY A 102 17.25 2.49 7.93
CA GLY A 102 17.48 2.37 6.49
C GLY A 102 18.76 3.06 6.04
N ARG A 103 19.02 4.28 6.52
CA ARG A 103 20.26 5.01 6.23
C ARG A 103 21.50 4.30 6.75
N ARG A 104 21.47 3.78 7.98
CA ARG A 104 22.59 3.01 8.55
C ARG A 104 22.87 1.76 7.71
N MET A 105 21.84 1.01 7.34
CA MET A 105 21.97 -0.18 6.50
C MET A 105 22.57 0.16 5.13
N VAL A 106 22.07 1.19 4.46
CA VAL A 106 22.61 1.64 3.17
C VAL A 106 24.06 2.12 3.31
N LYS A 107 24.39 2.86 4.38
CA LYS A 107 25.76 3.32 4.65
C LYS A 107 26.73 2.14 4.73
N VAL A 108 26.41 1.14 5.55
CA VAL A 108 27.23 -0.08 5.71
C VAL A 108 27.39 -0.83 4.37
N LEU A 109 26.34 -0.93 3.57
CA LEU A 109 26.40 -1.59 2.27
C LEU A 109 27.30 -0.81 1.28
N ARG A 110 27.19 0.52 1.23
CA ARG A 110 28.00 1.37 0.34
C ARG A 110 29.48 1.37 0.70
N GLU A 111 29.81 1.33 2.00
CA GLU A 111 31.20 1.30 2.47
C GLU A 111 31.95 0.03 2.05
N LYS A 112 31.24 -1.10 1.92
CA LYS A 112 31.86 -2.38 1.54
C LYS A 112 32.19 -2.44 0.06
N ARG A 113 31.23 -2.07 -0.80
CA ARG A 113 31.35 -2.09 -2.27
C ARG A 113 30.04 -1.66 -2.96
N PRO A 114 30.08 -1.26 -4.25
CA PRO A 114 28.87 -1.00 -5.02
C PRO A 114 27.90 -2.18 -4.96
N PHE A 115 26.61 -1.90 -4.84
CA PHE A 115 25.57 -2.93 -4.77
C PHE A 115 24.38 -2.59 -5.66
N LEU A 116 23.67 -3.64 -6.10
CA LEU A 116 22.41 -3.55 -6.82
C LEU A 116 21.25 -3.86 -5.87
N LYS A 117 20.20 -3.04 -5.90
CA LYS A 117 18.94 -3.30 -5.20
C LYS A 117 17.88 -3.74 -6.22
N LEU A 118 17.30 -4.91 -6.01
CA LEU A 118 16.16 -5.41 -6.77
C LEU A 118 14.95 -5.53 -5.83
N HIS A 119 13.84 -4.89 -6.19
CA HIS A 119 12.55 -5.09 -5.53
C HIS A 119 11.71 -6.00 -6.41
N LEU A 120 11.55 -7.25 -5.98
CA LEU A 120 10.81 -8.27 -6.71
C LEU A 120 9.47 -8.49 -6.00
N ARG A 121 8.37 -8.39 -6.75
CA ARG A 121 7.01 -8.53 -6.21
C ARG A 121 6.27 -9.60 -7.03
N TYR A 122 6.23 -10.81 -6.50
CA TYR A 122 5.69 -12.01 -7.16
C TYR A 122 4.30 -12.41 -6.67
N GLN A 123 3.53 -11.47 -6.14
CA GLN A 123 2.15 -11.76 -5.72
C GLN A 123 1.27 -12.04 -6.95
N MET A 124 0.33 -12.98 -6.83
CA MET A 124 -0.54 -13.42 -7.94
C MET A 124 -1.28 -12.28 -8.63
N ASP A 125 -1.67 -11.23 -7.89
CA ASP A 125 -2.32 -10.05 -8.45
C ASP A 125 -1.39 -9.24 -9.37
N MET A 126 -0.10 -9.15 -9.04
CA MET A 126 0.92 -8.50 -9.86
C MET A 126 1.30 -9.35 -11.07
N LEU A 127 1.36 -10.67 -10.90
CA LEU A 127 1.59 -11.61 -12.01
C LEU A 127 0.46 -11.53 -13.03
N ALA A 128 -0.79 -11.57 -12.57
CA ALA A 128 -1.98 -11.42 -13.40
C ALA A 128 -1.94 -10.10 -14.19
N PHE A 129 -1.59 -8.99 -13.55
CA PHE A 129 -1.48 -7.69 -14.24
C PHE A 129 -0.43 -7.70 -15.35
N SER A 130 0.74 -8.32 -15.11
CA SER A 130 1.83 -8.39 -16.08
C SER A 130 1.45 -9.13 -17.38
N GLY A 131 0.53 -10.11 -17.30
CA GLY A 131 0.15 -10.96 -18.44
C GLY A 131 1.27 -11.84 -18.96
N CYS A 132 2.32 -12.03 -18.17
CA CYS A 132 3.37 -12.97 -18.49
C CYS A 132 2.90 -14.38 -18.12
N ALA A 133 2.74 -15.25 -19.12
CA ALA A 133 2.43 -16.67 -18.95
C ALA A 133 3.60 -17.60 -19.35
N HIS A 134 4.82 -17.05 -19.45
CA HIS A 134 6.00 -17.84 -19.81
C HIS A 134 6.25 -18.92 -18.75
N ASP A 135 6.41 -20.17 -19.19
CA ASP A 135 6.53 -21.38 -18.35
C ASP A 135 5.34 -21.65 -17.40
N CYS A 136 4.16 -21.07 -17.66
CA CYS A 136 2.93 -21.43 -16.95
C CYS A 136 2.23 -22.62 -17.62
N TYR A 137 1.58 -23.47 -16.84
CA TYR A 137 0.62 -24.43 -17.37
C TYR A 137 -0.68 -23.72 -17.78
N ARG A 138 -1.42 -24.30 -18.75
CA ARG A 138 -2.69 -23.75 -19.25
C ARG A 138 -3.68 -23.37 -18.12
N LYS A 139 -3.74 -24.17 -17.05
CA LYS A 139 -4.62 -23.90 -15.90
C LYS A 139 -4.21 -22.64 -15.14
N GLU A 140 -2.91 -22.41 -14.95
CA GLU A 140 -2.37 -21.23 -14.25
C GLU A 140 -2.58 -19.97 -15.08
N GLU A 141 -2.38 -20.07 -16.40
CA GLU A 141 -2.65 -18.97 -17.33
C GLU A 141 -4.14 -18.57 -17.31
N GLU A 142 -5.05 -19.53 -17.26
CA GLU A 142 -6.50 -19.29 -17.11
C GLU A 142 -6.85 -18.67 -15.75
N GLU A 143 -6.15 -19.01 -14.68
CA GLU A 143 -6.34 -18.39 -13.36
C GLU A 143 -5.83 -16.95 -13.34
N LEU A 144 -4.63 -16.69 -13.85
CA LEU A 144 -4.07 -15.34 -13.95
C LEU A 144 -4.91 -14.45 -14.87
N THR A 145 -5.44 -14.99 -15.98
CA THR A 145 -6.32 -14.26 -16.89
C THR A 145 -7.65 -13.89 -16.21
N ARG A 146 -8.20 -14.77 -15.35
CA ARG A 146 -9.42 -14.48 -14.58
C ARG A 146 -9.22 -13.40 -13.51
N MET A 147 -7.98 -13.14 -13.11
CA MET A 147 -7.63 -12.13 -12.10
C MET A 147 -7.29 -10.74 -12.68
N ARG A 148 -7.26 -10.60 -14.02
CA ARG A 148 -7.08 -9.32 -14.72
C ARG A 148 -8.36 -8.49 -14.74
#